data_AF-A0A8T2NBC7-F1
#
_entry.id   AF-A0A8T2NBC7-F1
#
_cell.length_a   1.000
_cell.length_b   1.000
_cell.length_c   1.000
_cell.angle_alpha   90.00
_cell.angle_beta   90.00
_cell.angle_gamma   90.00
#
_symmetry.space_group_name_H-M   'P 1'
#
loop_
_entity.id
_entity.type
_entity.pdbx_description
1 polymer ?
#
loop_
_entity_poly.entity_id
_entity_poly.type
_entity_poly.pdbx_seq_one_letter_code
_entity_poly.pdbx_strand_id
1 'polypeptide(L)'
;MQVYSQRAVMTTQLQRPTENCVPGTKSPFPSGYFYGDKWFSTVCKLTPFLSRGVIDQCLKGKRVYIWGSVYIARDLDSLEVGGGKRNAVIIGIGQHFRAFPLEYFIHRLLNIRRAILRLQARSPETMVFIKLENTREFTSPILRLSDTYGHLQNLAQRKVFKGMRVVIVDAWDISVAANTFSTHPKELVVSNQVSLVLSHFCFDL
;
A
#
# COMPACT_ATOMS: atom_id res chain seq x y z
N MET A 1 -26.58 -44.94 1.19
CA MET A 1 -26.13 -43.62 0.68
C MET A 1 -25.20 -43.03 1.73
N GLN A 2 -23.89 -43.22 1.58
CA GLN A 2 -22.88 -42.82 2.55
C GLN A 2 -22.57 -41.33 2.36
N VAL A 3 -22.78 -40.54 3.40
CA VAL A 3 -22.33 -39.14 3.46
C VAL A 3 -20.84 -39.16 3.75
N TYR A 4 -20.02 -38.80 2.77
CA TYR A 4 -18.57 -38.62 2.96
C TYR A 4 -18.34 -37.48 3.96
N SER A 5 -17.86 -37.84 5.14
CA SER A 5 -17.20 -36.93 6.07
C SER A 5 -15.89 -36.48 5.42
N GLN A 6 -15.90 -35.32 4.77
CA GLN A 6 -14.65 -34.61 4.51
C GLN A 6 -14.21 -33.98 5.82
N ARG A 7 -13.35 -34.68 6.55
CA ARG A 7 -12.44 -34.06 7.52
C ARG A 7 -11.59 -33.05 6.74
N ALA A 8 -11.96 -31.77 6.82
CA ALA A 8 -11.03 -30.71 6.47
C ALA A 8 -9.81 -30.85 7.39
N VAL A 9 -8.68 -31.23 6.81
CA VAL A 9 -7.39 -31.21 7.48
C VAL A 9 -7.04 -29.75 7.73
N MET A 10 -7.40 -29.22 8.90
CA MET A 10 -6.88 -27.96 9.42
C MET A 10 -5.42 -28.15 9.82
N THR A 11 -4.49 -28.08 8.86
CA THR A 11 -3.04 -27.95 9.15
C THR A 11 -2.33 -27.10 8.11
N THR A 12 -2.62 -25.80 8.08
CA THR A 12 -1.57 -24.82 7.82
C THR A 12 -1.70 -23.77 8.89
N GLN A 13 -0.85 -23.84 9.91
CA GLN A 13 -0.54 -22.62 10.66
C GLN A 13 -0.16 -21.55 9.63
N LEU A 14 -0.58 -20.30 9.83
CA LEU A 14 -0.07 -19.16 9.07
C LEU A 14 1.45 -19.14 9.24
N GLN A 15 2.16 -19.81 8.34
CA GLN A 15 3.60 -19.95 8.42
C GLN A 15 4.18 -18.60 8.02
N ARG A 16 4.86 -17.95 8.97
CA ARG A 16 5.37 -16.61 8.73
C ARG A 16 6.42 -16.66 7.62
N PRO A 17 6.36 -15.73 6.66
CA PRO A 17 7.41 -15.61 5.67
C PRO A 17 8.78 -15.44 6.34
N THR A 18 9.78 -16.10 5.79
CA THR A 18 11.17 -16.02 6.27
C THR A 18 12.01 -15.07 5.43
N GLU A 19 11.67 -14.91 4.14
CA GLU A 19 12.36 -14.05 3.19
C GLU A 19 12.06 -12.57 3.43
N ASN A 20 13.08 -11.72 3.37
CA ASN A 20 12.92 -10.27 3.52
C ASN A 20 12.12 -9.68 2.35
N CYS A 21 11.41 -8.59 2.62
CA CYS A 21 10.66 -7.87 1.60
C CYS A 21 11.61 -7.24 0.58
N VAL A 22 11.36 -7.46 -0.71
CA VAL A 22 12.16 -6.91 -1.82
C VAL A 22 11.28 -6.14 -2.80
N PRO A 23 11.87 -5.33 -3.70
CA PRO A 23 11.09 -4.65 -4.73
C PRO A 23 10.41 -5.66 -5.66
N GLY A 24 9.13 -5.43 -6.00
CA GLY A 24 8.37 -6.28 -6.92
C GLY A 24 7.61 -7.45 -6.25
N THR A 25 7.72 -7.62 -4.94
CA THR A 25 6.86 -8.52 -4.17
C THR A 25 5.39 -8.16 -4.40
N LYS A 26 4.57 -9.15 -4.76
CA LYS A 26 3.13 -8.97 -5.00
C LYS A 26 2.39 -8.93 -3.66
N SER A 27 1.31 -8.15 -3.58
CA SER A 27 0.40 -8.14 -2.43
C SER A 27 -0.87 -8.96 -2.74
N PRO A 28 -1.07 -10.13 -2.10
CA PRO A 28 -2.29 -10.92 -2.24
C PRO A 28 -3.42 -10.34 -1.37
N PHE A 29 -4.60 -10.96 -1.43
CA PHE A 29 -5.68 -10.70 -0.50
C PHE A 29 -6.00 -11.98 0.29
N PRO A 30 -5.98 -11.96 1.63
CA PRO A 30 -5.51 -10.86 2.48
C PRO A 30 -3.98 -10.70 2.43
N SER A 31 -3.52 -9.46 2.54
CA SER A 31 -2.09 -9.10 2.49
C SER A 31 -1.34 -9.31 3.81
N GLY A 32 -2.06 -9.51 4.91
CA GLY A 32 -1.47 -9.61 6.25
C GLY A 32 -2.49 -9.72 7.38
N TYR A 33 -1.98 -9.63 8.62
CA TYR A 33 -2.77 -9.65 9.85
C TYR A 33 -2.09 -8.85 10.97
N PHE A 34 -2.86 -8.46 12.00
CA PHE A 34 -2.30 -7.86 13.22
C PHE A 34 -2.02 -8.91 14.30
N TYR A 35 -0.89 -8.76 15.00
CA TYR A 35 -0.60 -9.47 16.23
C TYR A 35 0.26 -8.61 17.15
N GLY A 36 -0.20 -8.36 18.38
CA GLY A 36 0.51 -7.51 19.35
C GLY A 36 0.83 -6.13 18.81
N ASP A 37 -0.18 -5.44 18.26
CA ASP A 37 -0.10 -4.09 17.66
C ASP A 37 0.84 -3.95 16.45
N LYS A 38 1.32 -5.07 15.91
CA LYS A 38 2.19 -5.11 14.74
C LYS A 38 1.49 -5.76 13.56
N TRP A 39 1.63 -5.16 12.40
CA TRP A 39 1.24 -5.74 11.13
C TRP A 39 2.27 -6.79 10.70
N PHE A 40 1.78 -7.94 10.28
CA PHE A 40 2.57 -9.01 9.67
C PHE A 40 2.09 -9.22 8.24
N SER A 41 3.02 -9.22 7.28
CA SER A 41 2.73 -9.56 5.89
C SER A 41 2.64 -11.08 5.72
N THR A 42 1.74 -11.53 4.85
CA THR A 42 1.64 -12.95 4.44
C THR A 42 2.67 -13.34 3.38
N VAL A 43 3.43 -12.37 2.84
CA VAL A 43 4.30 -12.59 1.67
C VAL A 43 5.78 -12.50 2.01
N CYS A 44 6.15 -11.56 2.87
CA CYS A 44 7.55 -11.31 3.20
C CYS A 44 7.70 -10.90 4.66
N LYS A 45 8.89 -11.16 5.19
CA LYS A 45 9.31 -10.77 6.53
C LYS A 45 9.55 -9.26 6.53
N LEU A 46 8.67 -8.56 7.22
CA LEU A 46 8.85 -7.14 7.52
C LEU A 46 10.03 -6.98 8.49
N THR A 47 10.74 -5.86 8.37
CA THR A 47 11.68 -5.35 9.37
C THR A 47 10.98 -4.21 10.13
N PRO A 48 10.05 -4.54 11.04
CA PRO A 48 9.20 -3.53 11.65
C PRO A 48 10.03 -2.64 12.59
N PHE A 49 9.73 -1.34 12.59
CA PHE A 49 10.31 -0.37 13.52
C PHE A 49 11.85 -0.31 13.50
N LEU A 50 12.42 -0.13 12.30
CA LEU A 50 13.86 0.16 12.14
C LEU A 50 14.28 1.31 13.06
N SER A 51 15.44 1.18 13.69
CA SER A 51 15.98 2.24 14.53
C SER A 51 16.31 3.48 13.69
N ARG A 52 16.27 4.66 14.31
CA ARG A 52 16.53 5.93 13.62
C ARG A 52 17.86 5.92 12.86
N GLY A 53 18.93 5.40 13.47
CA GLY A 53 20.24 5.33 12.81
C GLY A 53 20.25 4.45 11.56
N VAL A 54 19.49 3.36 11.56
CA VAL A 54 19.34 2.47 10.41
C VAL A 54 18.52 3.13 9.30
N ILE A 55 17.45 3.86 9.66
CA ILE A 55 16.67 4.66 8.72
C ILE A 55 17.54 5.76 8.10
N ASP A 56 18.29 6.50 8.91
CA ASP A 56 19.16 7.59 8.45
C ASP A 56 20.25 7.08 7.50
N GLN A 57 20.82 5.90 7.78
CA GLN A 57 21.76 5.23 6.90
C GLN A 57 21.11 4.83 5.56
N CYS A 58 19.92 4.22 5.59
CA CYS A 58 19.18 3.86 4.38
C CYS A 58 18.85 5.11 3.53
N LEU A 59 18.36 6.18 4.16
CA LEU A 59 17.89 7.36 3.46
C LEU A 59 19.04 8.28 2.99
N LYS A 60 20.30 7.99 3.34
CA LYS A 60 21.44 8.84 3.03
C LYS A 60 21.59 9.13 1.53
N GLY A 61 21.22 10.34 1.13
CA GLY A 61 21.24 10.83 -0.26
C GLY A 61 20.15 10.24 -1.15
N LYS A 62 19.13 9.58 -0.58
CA LYS A 62 17.89 9.19 -1.26
C LYS A 62 16.82 10.24 -0.96
N ARG A 63 15.87 10.40 -1.87
CA ARG A 63 14.71 11.29 -1.72
C ARG A 63 13.44 10.46 -1.60
N VAL A 64 12.53 10.91 -0.73
CA VAL A 64 11.22 10.30 -0.52
C VAL A 64 10.16 11.36 -0.82
N TYR A 65 9.29 11.08 -1.78
CA TYR A 65 8.19 11.94 -2.19
C TYR A 65 6.88 11.30 -1.73
N ILE A 66 6.00 12.06 -1.05
CA ILE A 66 4.70 11.58 -0.59
C ILE A 66 3.63 12.48 -1.19
N TRP A 67 2.75 11.91 -2.02
CA TRP A 67 1.72 12.65 -2.73
C TRP A 67 0.32 12.14 -2.43
N GLY A 68 -0.51 13.07 -1.96
CA GLY A 68 -1.93 12.87 -1.65
C GLY A 68 -2.87 13.84 -2.37
N SER A 69 -2.36 14.58 -3.36
CA SER A 69 -3.01 15.75 -3.94
C SER A 69 -3.74 15.47 -5.27
N VAL A 70 -4.46 16.48 -5.76
CA VAL A 70 -5.13 16.47 -7.07
C VAL A 70 -4.19 16.63 -8.26
N TYR A 71 -2.86 16.69 -8.09
CA TYR A 71 -1.90 16.90 -9.19
C TYR A 71 -0.85 15.78 -9.38
N ILE A 72 -0.97 14.66 -8.67
CA ILE A 72 -0.06 13.48 -8.73
C ILE A 72 0.51 13.18 -10.13
N ALA A 73 -0.32 13.07 -11.17
CA ALA A 73 0.17 12.71 -12.51
C ALA A 73 1.10 13.79 -13.11
N ARG A 74 0.77 15.07 -12.91
CA ARG A 74 1.61 16.20 -13.32
C ARG A 74 2.90 16.25 -12.49
N ASP A 75 2.77 16.05 -11.18
CA ASP A 75 3.90 16.08 -10.25
C ASP A 75 4.89 14.93 -10.57
N LEU A 76 4.40 13.74 -10.94
CA LEU A 76 5.19 12.64 -11.47
C LEU A 76 5.94 13.00 -12.77
N ASP A 77 5.30 13.75 -13.67
CA ASP A 77 5.89 14.13 -14.95
C ASP A 77 6.97 15.20 -14.80
N SER A 78 6.81 16.15 -13.87
CA SER A 78 7.80 17.18 -13.55
C SER A 78 8.92 16.70 -12.61
N LEU A 79 8.85 15.45 -12.13
CA LEU A 79 9.80 14.96 -11.15
C LEU A 79 11.18 14.71 -11.78
N GLU A 80 12.14 15.55 -11.41
CA GLU A 80 13.55 15.37 -11.73
C GLU A 80 14.21 14.47 -10.68
N VAL A 81 14.48 13.24 -11.09
CA VAL A 81 15.18 12.26 -10.27
C VAL A 81 16.65 12.24 -10.70
N GLY A 82 17.53 12.84 -9.89
CA GLY A 82 18.98 12.84 -10.16
C GLY A 82 19.56 11.43 -10.25
N GLY A 83 20.52 11.22 -11.15
CA GLY A 83 21.11 9.91 -11.43
C GLY A 83 22.05 9.44 -10.33
N GLY A 84 21.84 8.21 -9.84
CA GLY A 84 22.82 7.47 -9.04
C GLY A 84 22.31 6.88 -7.72
N LYS A 85 21.07 7.17 -7.30
CA LYS A 85 20.48 6.57 -6.09
C LYS A 85 18.99 6.26 -6.26
N ARG A 86 18.58 5.11 -5.71
CA ARG A 86 17.17 4.69 -5.55
C ARG A 86 16.36 5.70 -4.72
N ASN A 87 15.32 6.29 -5.32
CA ASN A 87 14.37 7.20 -4.65
C ASN A 87 13.01 6.53 -4.44
N ALA A 88 12.19 7.06 -3.53
CA ALA A 88 10.83 6.56 -3.26
C ALA A 88 9.78 7.59 -3.66
N VAL A 89 8.70 7.13 -4.30
CA VAL A 89 7.49 7.92 -4.52
C VAL A 89 6.31 7.16 -3.93
N ILE A 90 5.63 7.74 -2.96
CA ILE A 90 4.49 7.16 -2.25
C ILE A 90 3.24 7.93 -2.64
N ILE A 91 2.28 7.23 -3.25
CA ILE A 91 1.05 7.82 -3.79
C ILE A 91 -0.13 7.31 -2.97
N GLY A 92 -0.87 8.22 -2.35
CA GLY A 92 -2.14 7.95 -1.69
C GLY A 92 -3.26 8.72 -2.36
N ILE A 93 -4.28 8.04 -2.86
CA ILE A 93 -5.47 8.70 -3.45
C ILE A 93 -6.69 7.85 -3.12
N GLY A 94 -7.82 8.48 -2.85
CA GLY A 94 -9.01 7.71 -2.46
C GLY A 94 -10.10 8.48 -1.75
N GLN A 95 -9.91 8.74 -0.45
CA GLN A 95 -10.92 9.35 0.43
C GLN A 95 -11.59 10.61 -0.14
N HIS A 96 -10.83 11.52 -0.75
CA HIS A 96 -11.37 12.74 -1.38
C HIS A 96 -12.24 12.48 -2.63
N PHE A 97 -12.13 11.30 -3.23
CA PHE A 97 -12.89 10.88 -4.42
C PHE A 97 -14.14 10.07 -4.08
N ARG A 98 -14.36 9.67 -2.82
CA ARG A 98 -15.52 8.82 -2.43
C ARG A 98 -16.86 9.46 -2.75
N ALA A 99 -16.94 10.78 -2.65
CA ALA A 99 -18.16 11.53 -2.94
C ALA A 99 -18.45 11.71 -4.43
N PHE A 100 -17.57 11.21 -5.31
CA PHE A 100 -17.70 11.35 -6.77
C PHE A 100 -17.97 9.99 -7.41
N PRO A 101 -18.55 9.95 -8.63
CA PRO A 101 -18.75 8.69 -9.33
C PRO A 101 -17.43 7.93 -9.52
N LEU A 102 -17.47 6.61 -9.33
CA LEU A 102 -16.30 5.73 -9.41
C LEU A 102 -15.52 5.91 -10.73
N GLU A 103 -16.20 6.22 -11.81
CA GLU A 103 -15.58 6.47 -13.12
C GLU A 103 -14.54 7.59 -13.07
N TYR A 104 -14.82 8.72 -12.39
CA TYR A 104 -13.85 9.81 -12.24
C TYR A 104 -12.59 9.35 -11.53
N PHE A 105 -12.75 8.51 -10.51
CA PHE A 105 -11.63 7.92 -9.80
C PHE A 105 -10.83 6.98 -10.70
N ILE A 106 -11.48 6.13 -11.50
CA ILE A 106 -10.80 5.24 -12.45
C ILE A 106 -9.99 6.03 -13.48
N HIS A 107 -10.57 7.08 -14.10
CA HIS A 107 -9.85 7.94 -15.03
C HIS A 107 -8.60 8.56 -14.39
N ARG A 108 -8.73 8.97 -13.12
CA ARG A 108 -7.60 9.51 -12.36
C ARG A 108 -6.51 8.47 -12.14
N LEU A 109 -6.87 7.26 -11.75
CA LEU A 109 -5.91 6.15 -11.58
C LEU A 109 -5.21 5.78 -12.89
N LEU A 110 -5.92 5.77 -14.02
CA LEU A 110 -5.33 5.50 -15.33
C LEU A 110 -4.29 6.56 -15.73
N ASN A 111 -4.57 7.83 -15.45
CA ASN A 111 -3.60 8.92 -15.69
C ASN A 111 -2.35 8.77 -14.80
N ILE A 112 -2.54 8.42 -13.53
CA ILE A 112 -1.43 8.13 -12.61
C ILE A 112 -0.63 6.92 -13.10
N ARG A 113 -1.29 5.83 -13.53
CA ARG A 113 -0.63 4.65 -14.10
C ARG A 113 0.28 5.03 -15.28
N ARG A 114 -0.20 5.84 -16.22
CA ARG A 114 0.62 6.30 -17.36
C ARG A 114 1.80 7.15 -16.90
N ALA A 115 1.61 8.04 -15.93
CA ALA A 115 2.68 8.88 -15.39
C ALA A 115 3.75 8.06 -14.64
N ILE A 116 3.34 7.02 -13.88
CA ILE A 116 4.28 6.08 -13.24
C ILE A 116 5.13 5.38 -14.29
N LEU A 117 4.53 4.89 -15.39
CA LEU A 117 5.29 4.23 -16.46
C LEU A 117 6.33 5.18 -17.07
N ARG A 118 5.96 6.45 -17.30
CA ARG A 118 6.92 7.46 -17.79
C ARG A 118 8.03 7.74 -16.78
N LEU A 119 7.70 7.90 -15.50
CA LEU A 119 8.70 8.07 -14.44
C LEU A 119 9.67 6.89 -14.41
N GLN A 120 9.16 5.67 -14.47
CA GLN A 120 9.96 4.44 -14.44
C GLN A 120 10.83 4.27 -15.67
N ALA A 121 10.41 4.79 -16.83
CA ALA A 121 11.25 4.84 -18.03
C ALA A 121 12.41 5.83 -17.88
N ARG A 122 12.18 7.00 -17.26
CA ARG A 122 13.20 8.03 -17.02
C ARG A 122 14.12 7.73 -15.82
N SER A 123 13.60 7.01 -14.83
CA SER A 123 14.30 6.69 -13.58
C SER A 123 13.94 5.25 -13.15
N PRO A 124 14.60 4.23 -13.73
CA PRO A 124 14.25 2.83 -13.49
C PRO A 124 14.45 2.40 -12.03
N GLU A 125 15.41 3.01 -11.33
CA GLU A 125 15.68 2.72 -9.92
C GLU A 125 14.62 3.27 -8.96
N THR A 126 13.78 4.23 -9.39
CA THR A 126 12.76 4.81 -8.51
C THR A 126 11.70 3.76 -8.14
N MET A 127 11.46 3.63 -6.84
CA MET A 127 10.44 2.74 -6.29
C MET A 127 9.16 3.51 -6.03
N VAL A 128 8.06 2.97 -6.57
CA VAL A 128 6.75 3.58 -6.46
C VAL A 128 5.87 2.73 -5.54
N PHE A 129 5.32 3.35 -4.52
CA PHE A 129 4.41 2.78 -3.56
C PHE A 129 3.01 3.32 -3.80
N ILE A 130 2.03 2.43 -3.89
CA ILE A 130 0.61 2.79 -3.97
C ILE A 130 -0.03 2.45 -2.64
N LYS A 131 -0.42 3.48 -1.90
CA LYS A 131 -1.25 3.33 -0.72
C LYS A 131 -2.71 3.18 -1.14
N LEU A 132 -3.29 2.02 -0.82
CA LEU A 132 -4.71 1.76 -1.06
C LEU A 132 -5.60 2.55 -0.07
N GLU A 133 -6.91 2.46 -0.28
CA GLU A 133 -7.96 2.98 0.60
C GLU A 133 -7.77 2.60 2.07
N ASN A 134 -8.30 3.40 2.99
CA ASN A 134 -8.47 3.02 4.40
C ASN A 134 -9.97 2.77 4.67
N THR A 135 -10.31 2.01 5.70
CA THR A 135 -11.65 2.12 6.32
C THR A 135 -11.85 3.49 6.95
N ARG A 136 -13.08 3.82 7.33
CA ARG A 136 -13.41 5.10 7.96
C ARG A 136 -14.48 4.98 9.05
N GLU A 137 -14.88 6.12 9.59
CA GLU A 137 -15.92 6.24 10.62
C GLU A 137 -17.32 5.92 10.06
N PHE A 138 -18.12 5.19 10.84
CA PHE A 138 -19.55 4.97 10.54
C PHE A 138 -20.43 6.21 10.69
N THR A 139 -19.95 7.25 11.37
CA THR A 139 -20.67 8.52 11.58
C THR A 139 -20.62 9.45 10.36
N SER A 140 -19.79 9.13 9.35
CA SER A 140 -19.72 9.90 8.13
C SER A 140 -21.02 9.76 7.30
N PRO A 141 -21.38 10.75 6.46
CA PRO A 141 -22.54 10.64 5.57
C PRO A 141 -22.50 9.37 4.71
N ILE A 142 -23.24 8.35 5.13
CA ILE A 142 -23.16 6.97 4.61
C ILE A 142 -23.41 6.92 3.10
N LEU A 143 -24.34 7.74 2.62
CA LEU A 143 -24.71 7.84 1.21
C LEU A 143 -23.57 8.33 0.30
N ARG A 144 -22.57 9.02 0.86
CA ARG A 144 -21.48 9.64 0.08
C ARG A 144 -20.09 9.09 0.40
N LEU A 145 -19.85 8.62 1.62
CA LEU A 145 -18.50 8.38 2.11
C LEU A 145 -18.27 6.98 2.67
N SER A 146 -19.32 6.15 2.78
CA SER A 146 -19.24 4.84 3.41
C SER A 146 -18.15 3.93 2.83
N ASP A 147 -17.73 2.96 3.64
CA ASP A 147 -16.75 1.97 3.24
C ASP A 147 -17.22 1.05 2.11
N THR A 148 -18.52 1.01 1.78
CA THR A 148 -18.98 0.37 0.54
C THR A 148 -18.38 1.04 -0.70
N TYR A 149 -18.39 2.38 -0.77
CA TYR A 149 -17.75 3.12 -1.87
C TYR A 149 -16.22 3.02 -1.79
N GLY A 150 -15.68 3.08 -0.57
CA GLY A 150 -14.24 2.84 -0.33
C GLY A 150 -13.78 1.48 -0.84
N HIS A 151 -14.57 0.43 -0.63
CA HIS A 151 -14.25 -0.91 -1.10
C HIS A 151 -14.20 -0.99 -2.63
N LEU A 152 -15.15 -0.36 -3.32
CA LEU A 152 -15.13 -0.27 -4.79
C LEU A 152 -13.89 0.48 -5.29
N GLN A 153 -13.49 1.57 -4.63
CA GLN A 153 -12.26 2.29 -4.95
C GLN A 153 -11.01 1.44 -4.71
N ASN A 154 -10.94 0.72 -3.58
CA ASN A 154 -9.86 -0.22 -3.28
C ASN A 154 -9.69 -1.28 -4.37
N LEU A 155 -10.81 -1.89 -4.81
CA LEU A 155 -10.82 -2.86 -5.90
C LEU A 155 -10.37 -2.23 -7.24
N ALA A 156 -10.82 -1.00 -7.53
CA ALA A 156 -10.39 -0.26 -8.71
C ALA A 156 -8.88 0.01 -8.71
N GLN A 157 -8.30 0.44 -7.58
CA GLN A 157 -6.86 0.64 -7.42
C GLN A 157 -6.10 -0.67 -7.69
N ARG A 158 -6.49 -1.77 -7.05
CA ARG A 158 -5.85 -3.08 -7.26
C ARG A 158 -5.88 -3.49 -8.73
N LYS A 159 -7.02 -3.29 -9.39
CA LYS A 159 -7.19 -3.63 -10.82
C LYS A 159 -6.33 -2.74 -11.71
N VAL A 160 -6.33 -1.42 -11.49
CA VAL A 160 -5.58 -0.47 -12.31
C VAL A 160 -4.07 -0.64 -12.14
N PHE A 161 -3.57 -0.92 -10.95
CA PHE A 161 -2.13 -1.09 -10.72
C PHE A 161 -1.65 -2.54 -10.86
N LYS A 162 -2.55 -3.50 -11.17
CA LYS A 162 -2.19 -4.89 -11.42
C LYS A 162 -1.12 -4.99 -12.51
N GLY A 163 -0.11 -5.80 -12.26
CA GLY A 163 0.99 -6.08 -13.18
C GLY A 163 1.99 -4.94 -13.37
N MET A 164 1.86 -3.82 -12.65
CA MET A 164 2.87 -2.77 -12.64
C MET A 164 4.00 -3.09 -11.66
N ARG A 165 5.19 -2.55 -11.91
CA ARG A 165 6.32 -2.58 -10.98
C ARG A 165 6.12 -1.55 -9.87
N VAL A 166 5.13 -1.79 -9.01
CA VAL A 166 4.81 -0.94 -7.85
C VAL A 166 4.66 -1.80 -6.61
N VAL A 167 4.91 -1.21 -5.43
CA VAL A 167 4.65 -1.86 -4.15
C VAL A 167 3.30 -1.40 -3.63
N ILE A 168 2.44 -2.34 -3.24
CA ILE A 168 1.13 -2.02 -2.67
C ILE A 168 1.27 -1.89 -1.15
N VAL A 169 0.97 -0.72 -0.61
CA VAL A 169 0.77 -0.50 0.82
C VAL A 169 -0.72 -0.69 1.08
N ASP A 170 -1.08 -1.91 1.51
CA ASP A 170 -2.47 -2.34 1.64
C ASP A 170 -3.13 -1.77 2.90
N ALA A 171 -3.37 -0.47 2.87
CA ALA A 171 -3.91 0.24 4.01
C ALA A 171 -5.36 -0.18 4.34
N TRP A 172 -6.06 -0.80 3.39
CA TRP A 172 -7.41 -1.32 3.58
C TRP A 172 -7.36 -2.53 4.51
N ASP A 173 -6.56 -3.54 4.17
CA ASP A 173 -6.42 -4.74 5.01
C ASP A 173 -5.85 -4.38 6.39
N ILE A 174 -4.87 -3.46 6.44
CA ILE A 174 -4.30 -2.98 7.70
C ILE A 174 -5.40 -2.34 8.57
N SER A 175 -6.22 -1.45 8.01
CA SER A 175 -7.22 -0.73 8.79
C SER A 175 -8.40 -1.63 9.22
N VAL A 176 -8.83 -2.56 8.37
CA VAL A 176 -9.80 -3.61 8.72
C VAL A 176 -9.27 -4.48 9.86
N ALA A 177 -8.04 -5.00 9.73
CA ALA A 177 -7.46 -5.91 10.72
C ALA A 177 -7.11 -5.21 12.05
N ALA A 178 -6.77 -3.92 12.01
CA ALA A 178 -6.60 -3.09 13.19
C ALA A 178 -7.94 -2.71 13.86
N ASN A 179 -9.08 -3.05 13.24
CA ASN A 179 -10.41 -2.64 13.66
C ASN A 179 -10.49 -1.11 13.87
N THR A 180 -9.86 -0.34 12.97
CA THR A 180 -9.81 1.12 13.06
C THR A 180 -10.86 1.74 12.15
N PHE A 181 -11.92 2.29 12.75
CA PHE A 181 -12.98 3.02 12.04
C PHE A 181 -12.68 4.52 12.01
N SER A 182 -11.47 4.88 11.61
CA SER A 182 -11.01 6.27 11.53
C SER A 182 -10.33 6.53 10.19
N THR A 183 -10.83 7.52 9.44
CA THR A 183 -10.24 7.93 8.17
C THR A 183 -8.82 8.50 8.36
N HIS A 184 -8.55 9.03 9.55
CA HIS A 184 -7.24 9.44 10.03
C HIS A 184 -6.79 8.42 11.09
N PRO A 185 -6.11 7.34 10.70
CA PRO A 185 -5.78 6.26 11.62
C PRO A 185 -4.86 6.74 12.75
N LYS A 186 -4.92 6.04 13.89
CA LYS A 186 -3.98 6.29 15.00
C LYS A 186 -2.54 6.09 14.53
N GLU A 187 -1.61 6.73 15.23
CA GLU A 187 -0.17 6.65 14.96
C GLU A 187 0.31 5.20 14.82
N LEU A 188 -0.18 4.28 15.65
CA LEU A 188 0.16 2.86 15.53
C LEU A 188 -0.10 2.27 14.13
N VAL A 189 -1.24 2.59 13.53
CA VAL A 189 -1.63 2.10 12.20
C VAL A 189 -0.76 2.75 11.13
N VAL A 190 -0.48 4.05 11.27
CA VAL A 190 0.42 4.79 10.38
C VAL A 190 1.84 4.23 10.45
N SER A 191 2.37 3.97 11.64
CA SER A 191 3.70 3.40 11.87
C SER A 191 3.87 2.01 11.27
N ASN A 192 2.81 1.20 11.26
CA ASN A 192 2.80 -0.08 10.56
C ASN A 192 2.83 0.08 9.03
N GLN A 193 2.10 1.05 8.48
CA GLN A 193 2.16 1.38 7.04
C GLN A 193 3.56 1.89 6.64
N VAL A 194 4.17 2.75 7.46
CA VAL A 194 5.54 3.24 7.27
C VAL A 194 6.55 2.10 7.37
N SER A 195 6.40 1.21 8.34
CA SER A 195 7.27 0.03 8.49
C SER A 195 7.23 -0.88 7.26
N LEU A 196 6.06 -1.06 6.65
CA LEU A 196 5.93 -1.80 5.39
C LEU A 196 6.68 -1.11 4.25
N VAL A 197 6.52 0.20 4.10
CA VAL A 197 7.27 0.98 3.10
C VAL A 197 8.78 0.83 3.30
N LEU A 198 9.26 1.02 4.53
CA LEU A 198 10.69 0.93 4.86
C LEU A 198 11.24 -0.49 4.68
N SER A 199 10.46 -1.52 4.98
CA SER A 199 10.86 -2.92 4.79
C SER A 199 11.16 -3.23 3.31
N HIS A 200 10.38 -2.67 2.38
CA HIS A 200 10.68 -2.77 0.94
C HIS A 200 11.72 -1.74 0.48
N PHE A 201 11.75 -0.54 1.07
CA PHE A 201 12.62 0.54 0.60
C PHE A 201 14.08 0.33 0.99
N CYS A 202 14.31 -0.21 2.19
CA CYS A 202 15.60 -0.43 2.81
C CYS A 202 15.92 -1.93 2.93
N PHE A 203 15.56 -2.70 1.89
CA PHE A 203 15.72 -4.16 1.86
C PHE A 203 17.19 -4.63 1.82
N ASP A 204 18.11 -3.72 1.49
CA ASP A 204 19.55 -3.91 1.33
C ASP A 204 20.35 -3.60 2.61
N LEU A 205 19.66 -3.47 3.75
CA LEU A 205 20.25 -3.32 5.07
C LEU A 205 20.45 -4.66 5.78
#